data_AF-A0A530LTV7-F1
#
_entry.id   AF-A0A530LTV7-F1
#
_cell.length_a   1.000
_cell.length_b   1.000
_cell.length_c   1.000
_cell.angle_alpha   90.00
_cell.angle_beta   90.00
_cell.angle_gamma   90.00
#
_symmetry.space_group_name_H-M   'P 1'
#
loop_
_entity.id
_entity.type
_entity.pdbx_description
1 polymer ?
#
loop_
_entity_poly.entity_id
_entity_poly.type
_entity_poly.pdbx_seq_one_letter_code
_entity_poly.pdbx_strand_id
1 'polypeptide(L)'
;MQALPVAVYTTDKQGYITFFNEAAADLWGHRPMLGQDRWCGSWKLRHLDGRPMAHDECPMAVALLEEREVRGGRAIAERPDGQF
;
A
#
# COMPACT_ATOMS: atom_id res chain seq x y z
N MET A 1 -12.94 -11.85 -2.21
CA MET A 1 -11.85 -10.91 -1.84
C MET A 1 -11.68 -10.72 -0.33
N GLN A 2 -12.75 -10.69 0.48
CA GLN A 2 -12.60 -10.53 1.94
C GLN A 2 -12.00 -11.75 2.68
N ALA A 3 -12.11 -12.96 2.13
CA ALA A 3 -11.62 -14.20 2.78
C ALA A 3 -10.26 -14.71 2.26
N LEU A 4 -9.52 -13.91 1.49
CA LEU A 4 -8.18 -14.31 1.04
C LEU A 4 -7.21 -14.17 2.22
N PRO A 5 -6.31 -15.15 2.46
CA PRO A 5 -5.31 -15.08 3.53
C PRO A 5 -4.15 -14.10 3.21
N VAL A 6 -4.29 -13.30 2.16
CA VAL A 6 -3.31 -12.32 1.70
C VAL A 6 -3.93 -10.93 1.75
N ALA A 7 -3.11 -9.94 2.11
CA ALA A 7 -3.50 -8.53 2.10
C ALA A 7 -3.80 -8.07 0.67
N VAL A 8 -5.01 -7.55 0.45
CA VAL A 8 -5.46 -7.03 -0.85
C VAL A 8 -6.13 -5.70 -0.64
N TYR A 9 -5.81 -4.75 -1.51
CA TYR A 9 -6.49 -3.47 -1.64
C TYR A 9 -6.54 -3.05 -3.09
N THR A 10 -7.41 -2.11 -3.40
CA THR A 10 -7.54 -1.49 -4.73
C THR A 10 -7.57 0.02 -4.59
N THR A 11 -7.21 0.69 -5.67
CA THR A 11 -7.31 2.15 -5.79
C THR A 11 -8.11 2.53 -7.03
N ASP A 12 -8.55 3.78 -7.10
CA ASP A 12 -8.95 4.40 -8.37
C ASP A 12 -7.73 4.87 -9.19
N LYS A 13 -7.99 5.54 -10.32
CA LYS A 13 -6.95 6.06 -11.22
C LYS A 13 -6.12 7.20 -10.60
N GLN A 14 -6.65 7.91 -9.62
CA GLN A 14 -5.97 8.98 -8.90
C GLN A 14 -5.17 8.43 -7.70
N GLY A 15 -5.29 7.13 -7.44
CA GLY A 15 -4.60 6.43 -6.37
C GLY A 15 -5.38 6.38 -5.06
N TYR A 16 -6.61 6.90 -4.98
CA TYR A 16 -7.39 6.81 -3.75
C TYR A 16 -7.79 5.37 -3.48
N ILE A 17 -7.61 4.91 -2.25
CA ILE A 17 -7.98 3.55 -1.86
C ILE A 17 -9.51 3.42 -1.92
N THR A 18 -9.98 2.45 -2.69
CA THR A 18 -11.42 2.18 -2.91
C THR A 18 -11.90 0.94 -2.17
N PHE A 19 -10.99 0.04 -1.84
CA PHE A 19 -11.27 -1.18 -1.08
C PHE A 19 -10.01 -1.71 -0.42
N PHE A 20 -10.14 -2.35 0.73
CA PHE A 20 -9.14 -3.24 1.32
C PHE A 20 -9.83 -4.39 2.08
N ASN A 21 -9.15 -5.52 2.24
CA ASN A 21 -9.62 -6.62 3.08
C ASN A 21 -9.02 -6.55 4.50
N GLU A 22 -9.55 -7.37 5.42
CA GLU A 22 -9.09 -7.41 6.82
C GLU A 22 -7.59 -7.76 6.92
N ALA A 23 -7.10 -8.70 6.11
CA ALA A 23 -5.67 -9.04 6.07
C ALA A 23 -4.77 -7.83 5.72
N ALA A 24 -5.25 -6.87 4.92
CA ALA A 24 -4.51 -5.64 4.65
C ALA A 24 -4.52 -4.68 5.84
N ALA A 25 -5.65 -4.54 6.53
CA ALA A 25 -5.72 -3.75 7.77
C ALA A 25 -4.78 -4.32 8.85
N ASP A 26 -4.76 -5.64 9.00
CA ASP A 26 -3.86 -6.33 9.92
C ASP A 26 -2.40 -6.16 9.53
N LEU A 27 -2.09 -6.22 8.22
CA LEU A 27 -0.74 -5.97 7.71
C LEU A 27 -0.26 -4.56 8.05
N TRP A 28 -1.11 -3.55 7.83
CA TRP A 28 -0.77 -2.14 8.07
C TRP A 28 -0.82 -1.74 9.54
N GLY A 29 -1.50 -2.53 10.39
CA GLY A 29 -1.73 -2.21 11.80
C GLY A 29 -2.69 -1.04 12.00
N HIS A 30 -3.37 -0.59 10.94
CA HIS A 30 -4.42 0.41 11.00
C HIS A 30 -5.34 0.29 9.77
N ARG A 31 -6.44 1.05 9.79
CA ARG A 31 -7.39 1.12 8.68
C ARG A 31 -7.25 2.47 7.97
N PRO A 32 -6.98 2.49 6.65
CA PRO A 32 -7.01 3.73 5.89
C PRO A 32 -8.46 4.19 5.66
N MET A 33 -8.63 5.48 5.38
CA MET A 33 -9.89 6.10 5.02
C MET A 33 -10.11 6.02 3.50
N LEU A 34 -11.13 5.26 3.10
CA LEU A 34 -11.49 5.08 1.69
C LEU A 34 -11.86 6.42 1.04
N GLY A 35 -11.39 6.63 -0.18
CA GLY A 35 -11.58 7.88 -0.93
C GLY A 35 -10.76 9.06 -0.43
N GLN A 36 -9.86 8.87 0.55
CA GLN A 36 -8.99 9.94 1.08
C GLN A 36 -7.52 9.52 1.06
N ASP A 37 -7.19 8.36 1.63
CA ASP A 37 -5.82 7.86 1.60
C ASP A 37 -5.44 7.37 0.20
N ARG A 38 -4.18 7.63 -0.18
CA ARG A 38 -3.67 7.40 -1.54
C ARG A 38 -2.55 6.38 -1.59
N TRP A 39 -2.43 5.74 -2.75
CA TRP A 39 -1.40 4.80 -3.19
C TRP A 39 -1.40 3.46 -2.45
N CYS A 40 -1.34 3.45 -1.12
CA CYS A 40 -1.49 2.25 -0.32
C CYS A 40 -1.84 2.62 1.13
N GLY A 41 -2.38 1.67 1.89
CA GLY A 41 -2.71 1.88 3.30
C GLY A 41 -1.52 1.74 4.26
N SER A 42 -0.29 1.59 3.76
CA SER A 42 0.89 1.44 4.62
C SER A 42 1.22 2.76 5.31
N TRP A 43 1.56 2.71 6.60
CA TRP A 43 1.88 3.91 7.38
C TRP A 43 3.18 4.58 6.93
N LYS A 44 4.29 3.84 6.94
CA LYS A 44 5.57 4.27 6.32
C LYS A 44 6.07 3.19 5.39
N LEU A 45 6.76 3.61 4.34
CA LEU A 45 7.42 2.71 3.40
C LEU A 45 8.93 2.93 3.42
N ARG A 46 9.67 1.83 3.24
CA ARG A 46 11.10 1.85 2.99
C ARG A 46 11.45 1.02 1.75
N HIS A 47 12.51 1.42 1.08
CA HIS A 47 13.20 0.53 0.15
C HIS A 47 13.82 -0.65 0.91
N LEU A 48 14.18 -1.71 0.18
CA LEU A 48 14.78 -2.91 0.77
C LEU A 48 16.16 -2.65 1.41
N ASP A 49 16.80 -1.53 1.07
CA ASP A 49 18.05 -1.06 1.68
C ASP A 49 17.81 -0.20 2.96
N GLY A 50 16.55 -0.04 3.37
CA GLY A 50 16.15 0.68 4.59
C GLY A 50 15.95 2.19 4.41
N ARG A 51 16.26 2.77 3.25
CA ARG A 51 15.98 4.19 2.99
C ARG A 51 14.46 4.45 2.97
N PRO A 52 13.98 5.59 3.49
CA PRO A 52 12.58 5.97 3.35
C PRO A 52 12.15 5.99 1.88
N MET A 53 10.93 5.52 1.61
CA MET A 53 10.29 5.57 0.30
C MET A 53 9.05 6.46 0.43
N ALA A 54 8.93 7.47 -0.42
CA ALA A 54 7.70 8.26 -0.47
C ALA A 54 6.55 7.42 -1.06
N HIS A 55 5.31 7.68 -0.64
CA HIS A 55 4.19 6.87 -1.11
C HIS A 55 3.93 6.98 -2.62
N ASP A 56 4.31 8.09 -3.25
CA ASP A 56 4.26 8.27 -4.71
C ASP A 56 5.38 7.53 -5.47
N GLU A 57 6.38 7.00 -4.76
CA GLU A 57 7.42 6.12 -5.30
C GLU A 57 7.08 4.63 -5.13
N CYS A 58 5.99 4.31 -4.42
CA CYS A 58 5.62 2.92 -4.18
C CYS A 58 5.17 2.23 -5.48
N PRO A 59 5.24 0.87 -5.56
CA PRO A 59 4.87 0.14 -6.76
C PRO A 59 3.46 0.46 -7.32
N MET A 60 2.49 0.74 -6.44
CA MET A 60 1.13 1.12 -6.85
C MET A 60 1.10 2.51 -7.49
N ALA A 61 1.78 3.49 -6.90
CA ALA A 61 1.87 4.82 -7.46
C ALA A 61 2.59 4.82 -8.82
N VAL A 62 3.72 4.12 -8.92
CA VAL A 62 4.45 3.95 -10.18
C VAL A 62 3.57 3.33 -11.27
N ALA A 63 2.79 2.30 -10.94
CA ALA A 63 1.89 1.68 -11.92
C ALA A 63 0.83 2.65 -12.48
N LEU A 64 0.28 3.51 -11.61
CA LEU A 64 -0.73 4.50 -12.00
C LEU A 64 -0.14 5.71 -12.72
N LEU A 65 0.99 6.24 -12.24
CA LEU A 65 1.64 7.42 -12.79
C LEU A 65 2.29 7.14 -14.15
N GLU A 66 2.87 5.95 -14.34
CA GLU A 66 3.52 5.54 -15.58
C GLU A 66 2.58 4.75 -16.52
N GLU A 67 1.33 4.53 -16.11
CA GLU A 67 0.31 3.77 -16.85
C GLU A 67 0.80 2.39 -17.36
N ARG A 68 1.55 1.67 -16.52
CA ARG A 68 2.10 0.35 -16.87
C ARG A 68 1.94 -0.67 -15.76
N GLU A 69 1.93 -1.94 -16.15
CA GLU A 69 1.95 -3.04 -15.19
C GLU A 69 3.27 -3.04 -14.40
N VAL A 70 3.17 -3.09 -13.07
CA VAL A 70 4.29 -3.34 -12.16
C VAL A 70 4.07 -4.68 -11.49
N ARG A 71 4.92 -5.67 -11.81
CA ARG A 71 4.90 -7.00 -11.18
C ARG A 71 6.15 -7.16 -10.32
N GLY A 72 5.98 -7.70 -9.11
CA GLY A 72 7.10 -7.97 -8.20
C GLY A 72 7.76 -6.71 -7.61
N GLY A 73 7.08 -5.56 -7.61
CA GLY A 73 7.51 -4.39 -6.85
C GLY A 73 7.55 -4.71 -5.36
N ARG A 74 8.62 -4.30 -4.66
CA ARG A 74 8.87 -4.62 -3.25
C ARG A 74 9.14 -3.36 -2.45
N ALA A 75 8.54 -3.29 -1.27
CA ALA A 75 8.79 -2.27 -0.26
C ALA A 75 8.66 -2.94 1.12
N ILE A 76 9.26 -2.33 2.14
CA ILE A 76 9.05 -2.69 3.55
C ILE A 76 8.01 -1.72 4.10
N ALA A 77 6.95 -2.24 4.72
CA ALA A 77 5.94 -1.44 5.40
C ALA A 77 6.26 -1.37 6.89
N GLU A 78 6.39 -0.18 7.45
CA GLU A 78 6.50 0.01 8.89
C GLU A 78 5.12 0.31 9.45
N ARG A 79 4.74 -0.36 10.53
CA ARG A 79 3.48 -0.15 11.24
C ARG A 79 3.59 1.06 12.19
N PRO A 80 2.45 1.68 12.56
CA PRO A 80 2.43 2.78 13.53
C PRO A 80 3.02 2.43 14.90
N ASP A 81 2.95 1.15 15.29
CA ASP A 81 3.52 0.62 16.54
C ASP A 81 5.03 0.33 16.46
N GLY A 82 5.67 0.60 15.32
CA GLY A 82 7.11 0.42 15.09
C GLY A 82 7.52 -0.99 14.66
N GLN A 83 6.57 -1.89 14.39
CA GLN A 83 6.85 -3.21 13.82
C GLN A 83 7.03 -3.12 12.29
N PHE A 84 7.73 -4.10 11.71
CA PHE A 84 8.02 -4.22 10.27
C PHE A 84 7.47 -5.53 9.71
#